data_AF-A0A6I3SYY2-F1
#
_entry.id   AF-A0A6I3SYY2-F1
#
_cell.length_a   1.000
_cell.length_b   1.000
_cell.length_c   1.000
_cell.angle_alpha   90.00
_cell.angle_beta   90.00
_cell.angle_gamma   90.00
#
_symmetry.space_group_name_H-M   'P 1'
#
loop_
_entity.id
_entity.type
_entity.pdbx_description
1 polymer ?
#
loop_
_entity_poly.entity_id
_entity_poly.type
_entity_poly.pdbx_seq_one_letter_code
_entity_poly.pdbx_strand_id
1 'polypeptide(L)'
;MDKIDEDSSEDVVAALQALHLALSCDLDDVESRIGALAGADELDDAVVDRLTEYCAARTALHSGLASIAEVLGWVQFKIEEDAEGEVAAAIQPLPTVRGCSIH
;
A
#
# COMPACT_ATOMS: atom_id res chain seq x y z
N MET A 1 -29.20 5.39 -12.28
CA MET A 1 -27.84 4.97 -12.66
C MET A 1 -26.97 6.14 -12.29
N ASP A 2 -26.42 6.13 -11.07
CA ASP A 2 -25.49 7.18 -10.67
C ASP A 2 -24.25 7.00 -11.53
N LYS A 3 -24.08 7.97 -12.43
CA LYS A 3 -22.88 8.16 -13.21
C LYS A 3 -21.82 8.50 -12.16
N ILE A 4 -21.02 7.52 -11.73
CA ILE A 4 -19.79 7.83 -11.02
C ILE A 4 -19.04 8.74 -11.98
N ASP A 5 -18.88 10.00 -11.59
CA ASP A 5 -18.19 11.00 -12.40
C ASP A 5 -16.83 10.39 -12.75
N GLU A 6 -16.59 10.17 -14.03
CA GLU A 6 -15.34 9.60 -14.56
C GLU A 6 -14.12 10.38 -14.02
N ASP A 7 -14.33 11.69 -13.83
CA ASP A 7 -13.43 12.66 -13.18
C ASP A 7 -13.02 12.24 -11.75
N SER A 8 -13.96 11.70 -10.97
CA SER A 8 -13.72 11.27 -9.58
C SER A 8 -12.91 9.99 -9.48
N SER A 9 -12.92 9.11 -10.50
CA SER A 9 -12.17 7.86 -10.48
C SER A 9 -10.69 8.09 -10.81
N GLU A 10 -10.41 8.94 -11.80
CA GLU A 10 -9.05 9.36 -12.14
C GLU A 10 -8.37 10.08 -10.97
N ASP A 11 -9.11 10.95 -10.27
CA ASP A 11 -8.63 11.63 -9.06
C ASP A 11 -8.24 10.65 -7.94
N VAL A 12 -9.02 9.59 -7.72
CA VAL A 12 -8.71 8.56 -6.71
C VAL A 12 -7.48 7.76 -7.11
N VAL A 13 -7.33 7.40 -8.38
CA VAL A 13 -6.14 6.68 -8.88
C VAL A 13 -4.90 7.56 -8.71
N ALA A 14 -4.97 8.83 -9.09
CA ALA A 14 -3.87 9.78 -8.92
C ALA A 14 -3.50 9.96 -7.44
N ALA A 15 -4.49 10.06 -6.55
CA ALA A 15 -4.27 10.15 -5.11
C ALA A 15 -3.60 8.88 -4.54
N LEU A 16 -4.04 7.69 -4.97
CA LEU A 16 -3.44 6.41 -4.55
C LEU A 16 -2.01 6.26 -5.07
N GLN A 17 -1.72 6.67 -6.30
CA GLN A 17 -0.37 6.68 -6.84
C GLN A 17 0.55 7.66 -6.10
N ALA A 18 0.04 8.85 -5.77
CA ALA A 18 0.78 9.82 -4.96
C ALA A 18 1.06 9.29 -3.54
N LEU A 19 0.08 8.63 -2.93
CA LEU A 19 0.25 7.98 -1.63
C LEU A 19 1.25 6.83 -1.70
N HIS A 20 1.20 6.00 -2.75
CA HIS A 20 2.18 4.93 -2.97
C HIS A 20 3.61 5.49 -3.03
N LEU A 21 3.81 6.59 -3.77
CA LEU A 21 5.12 7.24 -3.86
C LEU A 21 5.58 7.77 -2.50
N ALA A 22 4.70 8.45 -1.77
CA ALA A 22 5.03 8.98 -0.44
C ALA A 22 5.43 7.87 0.55
N LEU A 23 4.65 6.78 0.62
CA LEU A 23 4.99 5.63 1.48
C LEU A 23 6.27 4.91 1.04
N SER A 24 6.60 4.92 -0.25
CA SER A 24 7.87 4.35 -0.74
C SER A 24 9.06 5.20 -0.27
N CYS A 25 8.95 6.52 -0.31
CA CYS A 25 9.97 7.41 0.23
C CYS A 25 10.14 7.23 1.74
N ASP A 26 9.03 7.15 2.49
CA ASP A 26 9.08 6.90 3.93
C ASP A 26 9.74 5.55 4.27
N LEU A 27 9.52 4.53 3.42
CA LEU A 27 10.15 3.22 3.57
C LEU A 27 11.67 3.28 3.34
N ASP A 28 12.13 3.97 2.30
CA ASP A 28 13.56 4.17 2.04
C ASP A 28 14.26 4.88 3.21
N ASP A 29 13.58 5.87 3.80
CA ASP A 29 14.05 6.58 4.99
C ASP A 29 14.14 5.66 6.21
N VAL A 30 13.13 4.81 6.44
CA VAL A 30 13.14 3.82 7.52
C VAL A 30 14.25 2.79 7.33
N GLU A 31 14.42 2.24 6.13
CA GLU A 31 15.49 1.27 5.84
C GLU A 31 16.88 1.89 6.04
N SER A 32 17.06 3.14 5.63
CA SER A 32 18.31 3.89 5.85
C SER A 32 18.62 4.04 7.34
N ARG A 33 17.61 4.34 8.17
CA ARG A 33 17.76 4.45 9.63
C ARG A 33 18.04 3.11 10.31
N ILE A 34 17.40 2.04 9.86
CA ILE A 34 17.69 0.67 10.32
C ILE A 34 19.15 0.33 10.00
N GLY A 35 19.60 0.57 8.77
CA GLY A 35 20.98 0.32 8.35
C GLY A 35 22.00 1.10 9.19
N ALA A 36 21.71 2.37 9.49
CA ALA A 36 22.59 3.20 10.33
C ALA A 36 22.70 2.68 11.77
N LEU A 37 21.60 2.19 12.35
CA LEU A 37 21.60 1.62 13.70
C LEU A 37 22.22 0.22 13.76
N ALA A 38 22.02 -0.60 12.73
CA ALA A 38 22.62 -1.93 12.64
C ALA A 38 24.15 -1.90 12.50
N GLY A 39 24.72 -0.77 12.04
CA GLY A 39 26.16 -0.53 11.98
C GLY A 39 26.78 0.04 13.26
N ALA A 40 26.03 0.19 14.35
CA ALA A 40 26.56 0.65 15.62
C ALA A 40 27.47 -0.42 16.26
N ASP A 41 28.61 0.01 16.83
CA ASP A 41 29.60 -0.90 17.45
C ASP A 41 29.06 -1.60 18.72
N GLU A 42 28.13 -0.96 19.45
CA GLU A 42 27.46 -1.54 20.61
C GLU A 42 25.95 -1.26 20.55
N LEU A 43 25.16 -2.31 20.82
CA LEU A 43 23.70 -2.22 20.92
C LEU A 43 23.33 -2.06 22.40
N ASP A 44 22.91 -0.85 22.79
CA ASP A 44 22.27 -0.61 24.07
C ASP A 44 20.74 -0.75 23.97
N ASP A 45 20.06 -0.75 25.12
CA ASP A 45 18.60 -0.91 25.19
C ASP A 45 17.86 0.17 24.37
N ALA A 46 18.40 1.40 24.32
CA ALA A 46 17.78 2.48 23.56
C ALA A 46 17.89 2.28 22.04
N VAL A 47 19.01 1.72 21.57
CA VAL A 47 19.19 1.33 20.17
C VAL A 47 18.27 0.17 19.81
N VAL A 48 18.12 -0.82 20.69
CA VAL A 48 17.22 -1.96 20.48
C VAL A 48 15.76 -1.53 20.42
N ASP A 49 15.33 -0.63 21.31
CA ASP A 49 13.97 -0.09 21.31
C ASP A 49 13.68 0.66 20.00
N ARG A 50 14.60 1.51 19.56
CA ARG A 50 14.45 2.26 18.31
C ARG A 50 14.47 1.36 17.07
N LEU A 51 15.30 0.32 17.04
CA LEU A 51 15.28 -0.70 15.99
C LEU A 51 13.92 -1.43 15.93
N THR A 52 13.33 -1.72 17.10
CA THR A 52 12.02 -2.35 17.21
C THR A 52 10.93 -1.44 16.62
N GLU A 53 10.94 -0.15 16.96
CA GLU A 53 10.02 0.85 16.38
C GLU A 53 10.16 0.92 14.85
N TYR A 54 11.39 0.97 14.33
CA TYR A 54 11.59 1.02 12.88
C TYR A 54 11.19 -0.28 12.18
N CYS A 55 11.39 -1.45 12.79
CA CYS A 55 10.93 -2.72 12.23
C CYS A 55 9.39 -2.79 12.17
N ALA A 56 8.71 -2.26 13.19
CA ALA A 56 7.25 -2.13 13.18
C ALA A 56 6.79 -1.17 12.07
N ALA A 57 7.42 -0.01 11.95
CA ALA A 57 7.13 0.98 10.90
C ALA A 57 7.34 0.39 9.49
N ARG A 58 8.46 -0.30 9.26
CA ARG A 58 8.76 -1.00 8.00
C ARG A 58 7.64 -1.99 7.63
N THR A 59 7.19 -2.79 8.59
CA THR A 59 6.14 -3.78 8.37
C THR A 59 4.82 -3.10 7.99
N ALA A 60 4.46 -2.01 8.68
CA ALA A 60 3.27 -1.23 8.36
C ALA A 60 3.35 -0.58 6.96
N LEU A 61 4.51 -0.03 6.59
CA LEU A 61 4.75 0.58 5.28
C LEU A 61 4.64 -0.43 4.15
N HIS A 62 5.29 -1.60 4.27
CA HIS A 62 5.14 -2.67 3.28
C HIS A 62 3.70 -3.15 3.14
N SER A 63 2.99 -3.31 4.26
CA SER A 63 1.57 -3.68 4.23
C SER A 63 0.73 -2.61 3.50
N GLY A 64 0.96 -1.33 3.79
CA GLY A 64 0.26 -0.23 3.14
C GLY A 64 0.51 -0.16 1.63
N LEU A 65 1.78 -0.31 1.22
CA LEU A 65 2.17 -0.35 -0.20
C LEU A 65 1.50 -1.52 -0.93
N ALA A 66 1.49 -2.71 -0.32
CA ALA A 66 0.82 -3.88 -0.90
C ALA A 66 -0.69 -3.65 -1.06
N SER A 67 -1.36 -3.07 -0.06
CA SER A 67 -2.78 -2.75 -0.13
C SER A 67 -3.09 -1.72 -1.21
N ILE A 68 -2.28 -0.69 -1.39
CA ILE A 68 -2.48 0.30 -2.46
C ILE A 68 -2.29 -0.36 -3.83
N ALA A 69 -1.25 -1.18 -4.01
CA ALA A 69 -1.01 -1.89 -5.26
C ALA A 69 -2.18 -2.82 -5.62
N GLU A 70 -2.77 -3.49 -4.63
CA GLU A 70 -3.96 -4.32 -4.82
C GLU A 70 -5.17 -3.51 -5.28
N VAL A 71 -5.45 -2.37 -4.64
CA VAL A 71 -6.56 -1.50 -5.04
C VAL A 71 -6.36 -0.96 -6.45
N LEU A 72 -5.15 -0.51 -6.79
CA LEU A 72 -4.83 -0.03 -8.14
C LEU A 72 -4.99 -1.14 -9.19
N GLY A 73 -4.52 -2.36 -8.89
CA GLY A 73 -4.71 -3.52 -9.76
C GLY A 73 -6.18 -3.88 -9.96
N TRP A 74 -7.00 -3.76 -8.91
CA TRP A 74 -8.44 -4.00 -9.00
C TRP A 74 -9.16 -2.94 -9.84
N VAL A 75 -8.81 -1.66 -9.69
CA VAL A 75 -9.36 -0.59 -10.53
C VAL A 75 -9.00 -0.82 -12.00
N GLN A 76 -7.74 -1.14 -12.29
CA GLN A 76 -7.29 -1.45 -13.65
C GLN A 76 -8.07 -2.63 -14.25
N PHE A 77 -8.23 -3.72 -13.49
CA PHE A 77 -9.00 -4.89 -13.90
C PHE A 77 -10.46 -4.53 -14.24
N LYS A 78 -11.09 -3.63 -13.46
CA LYS A 78 -12.46 -3.18 -13.72
C LYS A 78 -12.60 -2.30 -14.96
N ILE A 79 -11.60 -1.48 -15.27
CA ILE A 79 -11.56 -0.68 -16.50
C ILE A 79 -11.44 -1.61 -17.73
N GLU A 80 -10.63 -2.66 -17.64
CA GLU A 80 -10.46 -3.64 -18.71
C GLU A 80 -11.73 -4.47 -18.98
N GLU A 81 -12.43 -4.92 -17.93
CA GLU A 81 -13.72 -5.63 -18.05
C GLU A 81 -14.80 -4.78 -18.74
N ASP A 82 -14.86 -3.46 -18.46
CA ASP A 82 -15.86 -2.56 -19.05
C ASP A 82 -15.58 -2.29 -20.55
N ALA A 83 -14.30 -2.24 -20.93
CA ALA A 83 -13.87 -2.01 -22.32
C ALA A 83 -14.18 -3.19 -23.27
N GLU A 84 -14.23 -4.43 -22.76
CA GLU A 84 -14.56 -5.64 -23.55
C GLU A 84 -16.07 -5.87 -23.73
N GLY A 85 -16.93 -5.01 -23.16
CA GLY A 85 -18.35 -4.97 -23.50
C GLY A 85 -19.18 -6.16 -23.02
N GLU A 86 -18.83 -6.77 -21.88
CA GLU A 86 -19.69 -7.77 -21.21
C GLU A 86 -20.39 -7.19 -19.97
N VAL A 87 -21.70 -6.99 -20.12
CA VAL A 87 -22.78 -6.92 -19.12
C VAL A 87 -22.36 -6.52 -17.70
N ALA A 88 -22.65 -5.26 -17.36
CA ALA A 88 -22.90 -4.70 -16.03
C ALA A 88 -23.10 -5.74 -14.91
N ALA A 89 -22.00 -6.33 -14.43
CA ALA A 89 -22.00 -7.14 -13.23
C ALA A 89 -21.91 -6.16 -12.07
N ALA A 90 -23.09 -5.86 -11.51
CA ALA A 90 -23.29 -5.04 -10.32
C ALA A 90 -22.13 -5.15 -9.33
N ILE A 91 -21.47 -4.02 -9.08
CA ILE A 91 -20.54 -3.70 -7.98
C ILE A 91 -20.19 -4.96 -7.17
N GLN A 92 -19.30 -5.79 -7.73
CA GLN A 92 -18.80 -6.90 -6.95
C GLN A 92 -17.85 -6.33 -5.89
N PRO A 93 -18.03 -6.69 -4.61
CA PRO A 93 -17.14 -6.22 -3.55
C PRO A 93 -15.69 -6.60 -3.89
N LEU A 94 -14.75 -5.79 -3.40
CA LEU A 94 -13.32 -6.13 -3.44
C LEU A 94 -13.16 -7.62 -3.09
N PRO A 95 -12.43 -8.41 -3.90
CA PRO A 95 -12.20 -9.81 -3.61
C PRO A 95 -11.68 -9.90 -2.18
N THR A 96 -12.34 -10.71 -1.37
CA THR A 96 -11.99 -10.84 0.04
C THR A 96 -10.59 -11.43 0.10
N VAL A 97 -9.59 -10.58 0.35
CA VAL A 97 -8.24 -11.03 0.65
C VAL A 97 -8.39 -11.95 1.83
N ARG A 98 -8.11 -13.24 1.63
CA ARG A 98 -8.07 -14.19 2.73
C ARG A 98 -6.97 -13.69 3.64
N GLY A 99 -7.36 -12.99 4.71
CA GLY A 99 -6.45 -12.37 5.65
C GLY A 99 -5.37 -13.38 5.99
N CYS A 100 -4.14 -13.10 5.56
CA CYS A 100 -3.01 -13.81 6.08
C CYS A 100 -2.98 -13.46 7.57
N SER A 101 -3.29 -14.43 8.43
CA SER A 101 -2.92 -14.36 9.84
C SER A 101 -1.42 -14.11 9.89
N ILE A 102 -1.05 -12.87 10.20
CA ILE A 102 0.27 -12.55 10.72
C ILE A 102 0.16 -12.79 12.23
N HIS A 103 0.22 -14.08 12.60
CA HIS A 103 0.42 -14.54 13.97
C HIS A 103 1.69 -15.36 14.01
#